data_AF-A0A183DMT9-F1
#
_entry.id   AF-A0A183DMT9-F1
#
_cell.length_a   1.000
_cell.length_b   1.000
_cell.length_c   1.000
_cell.angle_alpha   90.00
_cell.angle_beta   90.00
_cell.angle_gamma   90.00
#
_symmetry.space_group_name_H-M   'P 1'
#
loop_
_entity.id
_entity.type
_entity.pdbx_description
1 polymer ?
#
loop_
_entity_poly.entity_id
_entity_poly.type
_entity_poly.pdbx_seq_one_letter_code
_entity_poly.pdbx_strand_id
1 'polypeptide(L)'
;MPLKVLKIHAGKITKHGDIDYEAIVKLSDGFSGADLRNVCTEAGLYAIRAEREYVIEEDFMKAVRKVSDAKRLETKLDYKPV
;
A
#
# COMPACT_ATOMS: atom_id res chain seq x y z
N MET A 1 -7.00 12.45 3.78
CA MET A 1 -7.78 11.19 3.72
C MET A 1 -6.89 9.94 3.59
N PRO A 2 -6.00 9.80 2.58
CA PRO A 2 -5.27 8.54 2.33
C PRO A 2 -4.33 8.12 3.47
N LEU A 3 -3.63 9.06 4.10
CA LEU A 3 -2.76 8.78 5.25
C LEU A 3 -3.49 8.14 6.44
N LYS A 4 -4.74 8.54 6.70
CA LYS A 4 -5.54 7.94 7.79
C LYS A 4 -5.89 6.49 7.48
N VAL A 5 -6.30 6.21 6.24
CA VAL A 5 -6.63 4.85 5.79
C VAL A 5 -5.42 3.94 5.88
N LEU A 6 -4.27 4.40 5.37
CA LEU A 6 -3.02 3.65 5.44
C LEU A 6 -2.62 3.36 6.88
N LYS A 7 -2.65 4.36 7.78
CA LYS A 7 -2.32 4.16 9.21
C LYS A 7 -3.26 3.18 9.91
N ILE A 8 -4.56 3.19 9.60
CA ILE A 8 -5.54 2.23 10.18
C ILE A 8 -5.21 0.80 9.74
N HIS A 9 -4.94 0.57 8.46
CA HIS A 9 -4.63 -0.76 7.94
C HIS A 9 -3.24 -1.24 8.39
N ALA A 10 -2.23 -0.38 8.29
CA ALA A 10 -0.88 -0.67 8.75
C ALA A 10 -0.86 -0.94 10.25
N GLY A 11 -1.71 -0.29 11.06
CA GLY A 11 -1.80 -0.49 12.51
C GLY A 11 -2.04 -1.94 12.95
N LYS A 12 -2.63 -2.78 12.09
CA LYS A 12 -2.90 -4.21 12.36
C LYS A 12 -1.74 -5.16 12.03
N ILE A 13 -0.66 -4.62 11.47
CA ILE A 13 0.49 -5.38 10.98
C ILE A 13 1.65 -5.25 11.97
N THR A 14 2.34 -6.34 12.29
CA THR A 14 3.61 -6.28 13.03
C THR A 14 4.67 -5.59 12.16
N LYS A 15 5.30 -4.55 12.69
CA LYS A 15 6.22 -3.68 11.95
C LYS A 15 7.52 -3.53 12.72
N HIS A 16 8.63 -3.38 12.00
CA HIS A 16 9.93 -3.15 12.60
C HIS A 16 10.65 -2.00 11.91
N GLY A 17 11.27 -1.13 12.71
CA GLY A 17 11.91 0.10 12.25
C GLY A 17 10.92 1.24 12.00
N ASP A 18 11.47 2.36 11.52
CA ASP A 18 10.68 3.53 11.16
C ASP A 18 10.13 3.36 9.74
N ILE A 19 8.82 3.62 9.59
CA ILE A 19 8.13 3.56 8.30
C ILE A 19 7.63 4.95 7.97
N ASP A 20 8.13 5.53 6.88
CA ASP A 20 7.65 6.81 6.39
C ASP A 20 6.32 6.65 5.61
N TYR A 21 5.22 6.69 6.35
CA TYR A 21 3.88 6.67 5.75
C TYR A 21 3.59 7.87 4.86
N GLU A 22 4.27 9.00 5.04
CA GLU A 22 4.07 10.17 4.17
C GLU A 22 4.71 9.93 2.80
N ALA A 23 5.91 9.35 2.75
CA ALA A 23 6.52 8.91 1.50
C ALA A 23 5.67 7.86 0.78
N ILE A 24 5.15 6.86 1.51
CA ILE A 24 4.28 5.82 0.94
C ILE A 24 3.00 6.42 0.35
N VAL A 25 2.36 7.36 1.05
CA VAL A 25 1.15 8.04 0.55
C VAL A 25 1.45 8.89 -0.68
N LYS A 26 2.59 9.61 -0.72
CA LYS A 26 3.01 10.40 -1.89
C LYS A 26 3.21 9.52 -3.13
N LEU A 27 3.73 8.30 -2.94
CA LEU A 27 3.88 7.33 -4.04
C LEU A 27 2.57 6.63 -4.44
N SER A 28 1.54 6.73 -3.61
CA SER A 28 0.22 6.14 -3.82
C SER A 28 -0.79 7.18 -4.37
N ASP A 29 -0.33 8.15 -5.15
CA ASP A 29 -1.23 9.17 -5.70
C ASP A 29 -2.28 8.55 -6.65
N GLY A 30 -3.52 9.01 -6.55
CA GLY A 30 -4.67 8.43 -7.27
C GLY A 30 -5.15 7.06 -6.75
N PHE A 31 -4.62 6.57 -5.62
CA PHE A 31 -5.08 5.31 -5.01
C PHE A 31 -6.40 5.52 -4.26
N SER A 32 -7.31 4.58 -4.45
CA SER A 32 -8.53 4.44 -3.65
C SER A 32 -8.21 3.86 -2.26
N GLY A 33 -9.19 3.90 -1.35
CA GLY A 33 -9.04 3.23 -0.05
C GLY A 33 -8.82 1.72 -0.17
N ALA A 34 -9.38 1.08 -1.21
CA ALA A 34 -9.16 -0.33 -1.49
C ALA A 34 -7.72 -0.60 -1.93
N ASP A 35 -7.15 0.28 -2.75
CA ASP A 35 -5.75 0.18 -3.20
C ASP A 35 -4.78 0.29 -2.02
N LEU A 36 -5.00 1.25 -1.11
CA LEU A 36 -4.18 1.39 0.11
C LEU A 36 -4.26 0.18 1.04
N ARG A 37 -5.44 -0.45 1.13
CA ARG A 37 -5.58 -1.74 1.83
C ARG A 37 -4.79 -2.83 1.12
N ASN A 38 -4.83 -2.89 -0.21
CA ASN A 38 -4.08 -3.87 -0.99
C ASN A 38 -2.56 -3.69 -0.83
N VAL A 39 -2.06 -2.44 -0.78
CA VAL A 39 -0.66 -2.14 -0.46
C VAL A 39 -0.24 -2.75 0.88
N CYS A 40 -1.07 -2.62 1.91
CA CYS A 40 -0.78 -3.21 3.23
C CYS A 40 -0.73 -4.74 3.18
N THR A 41 -1.62 -5.37 2.42
CA THR A 41 -1.64 -6.83 2.22
C THR A 41 -0.41 -7.31 1.46
N GLU A 42 -0.03 -6.64 0.38
CA GLU A 42 1.15 -6.97 -0.41
C GLU A 42 2.44 -6.76 0.38
N ALA A 43 2.53 -5.72 1.20
CA ALA A 43 3.68 -5.51 2.11
C ALA A 43 3.84 -6.68 3.10
N GLY A 44 2.73 -7.18 3.66
CA GLY A 44 2.75 -8.40 4.48
C GLY A 44 3.20 -9.63 3.70
N LEU A 45 2.78 -9.77 2.45
CA LEU A 45 3.20 -10.88 1.59
C LEU A 45 4.71 -10.83 1.28
N TYR A 46 5.28 -9.64 1.08
CA TYR A 46 6.73 -9.48 0.92
C TYR A 46 7.51 -9.86 2.17
N ALA A 47 6.99 -9.51 3.36
CA ALA A 47 7.58 -9.95 4.63
C ALA A 47 7.56 -11.48 4.77
N ILE A 48 6.41 -12.12 4.51
CA ILE A 48 6.26 -13.58 4.55
C ILE A 48 7.21 -14.27 3.56
N ARG A 49 7.33 -13.76 2.34
CA ARG A 49 8.26 -14.27 1.31
C ARG A 49 9.73 -14.14 1.70
N ALA A 50 10.05 -13.18 2.55
CA ALA A 50 11.37 -12.98 3.11
C ALA A 50 11.57 -13.70 4.45
N GLU A 51 10.66 -14.62 4.81
CA GLU A 51 10.68 -15.39 6.07
C GLU A 51 10.71 -14.50 7.33
N ARG A 52 10.06 -13.33 7.27
CA ARG A 52 9.94 -12.38 8.39
C ARG A 52 8.51 -12.36 8.93
N GLU A 53 8.39 -12.21 10.25
CA GLU A 53 7.12 -12.01 10.96
C GLU A 53 6.73 -10.52 11.10
N TYR A 54 7.53 -9.62 10.54
CA TYR A 54 7.33 -8.18 10.59
C TYR A 54 7.60 -7.53 9.23
N VAL A 55 6.87 -6.44 8.98
CA VAL A 55 7.00 -5.63 7.77
C VAL A 55 7.98 -4.48 8.02
N ILE A 56 8.84 -4.20 7.03
CA ILE A 56 9.74 -3.03 7.02
C ILE A 56 9.31 -2.04 5.93
N GLU A 57 9.91 -0.85 5.92
CA GLU A 57 9.63 0.18 4.91
C GLU A 57 9.78 -0.31 3.47
N GLU A 58 10.84 -1.08 3.18
CA GLU A 58 11.10 -1.64 1.83
C GLU A 58 9.94 -2.50 1.31
N ASP A 59 9.25 -3.24 2.19
CA ASP A 59 8.11 -4.07 1.80
C ASP A 59 6.91 -3.21 1.35
N PHE A 60 6.66 -2.10 2.04
CA PHE A 60 5.66 -1.12 1.61
C PHE A 60 6.04 -0.47 0.27
N MET A 61 7.31 -0.12 0.10
CA MET A 61 7.79 0.49 -1.15
C MET A 61 7.64 -0.46 -2.34
N LYS A 62 7.93 -1.76 -2.15
CA LYS A 62 7.69 -2.81 -3.17
C LYS A 62 6.19 -2.99 -3.45
N ALA A 63 5.37 -3.01 -2.40
CA ALA A 63 3.93 -3.15 -2.51
C ALA A 63 3.27 -2.01 -3.30
N VAL A 64 3.64 -0.75 -3.03
CA VAL A 64 3.11 0.41 -3.78
C VAL A 64 3.44 0.29 -5.27
N ARG A 65 4.68 -0.05 -5.62
CA ARG A 65 5.08 -0.23 -7.02
C ARG A 65 4.26 -1.30 -7.71
N LYS A 66 4.12 -2.47 -7.06
CA LYS A 66 3.32 -3.58 -7.59
C LYS A 66 1.85 -3.20 -7.81
N VAL A 67 1.22 -2.54 -6.84
CA VAL A 67 -0.18 -2.12 -6.95
C VAL A 67 -0.34 -1.03 -8.02
N SER A 68 0.61 -0.10 -8.13
CA SER A 68 0.62 0.94 -9.17
C SER A 68 0.70 0.33 -10.57
N ASP A 69 1.58 -0.64 -10.78
CA ASP A 69 1.76 -1.31 -12.07
C ASP A 69 0.49 -2.09 -12.46
N ALA A 70 -0.12 -2.80 -11.51
CA ALA A 70 -1.38 -3.51 -11.72
C ALA A 70 -2.52 -2.55 -12.09
N LYS A 71 -2.65 -1.43 -11.35
CA LYS A 71 -3.67 -0.41 -11.59
C LYS A 71 -3.52 0.26 -12.96
N ARG A 72 -2.29 0.46 -13.44
CA ARG A 72 -2.03 1.04 -14.76
C ARG A 72 -2.53 0.15 -15.91
N LEU A 73 -2.64 -1.15 -15.67
CA LEU A 73 -3.16 -2.13 -16.62
C LEU A 73 -4.69 -2.26 -16.54
N GLU A 74 -5.33 -1.74 -15.48
CA GLU A 74 -6.79 -1.72 -15.38
C GLU A 74 -7.39 -0.65 -16.29
N THR A 75 -8.49 -1.00 -16.96
CA THR A 75 -9.27 -0.05 -17.76
C THR A 75 -9.69 1.13 -16.89
N LYS A 76 -9.41 2.37 -17.33
CA LYS A 76 -9.81 3.58 -16.60
C LYS A 76 -11.31 3.52 -16.30
N LEU A 77 -11.64 3.43 -15.01
CA LEU A 77 -13.01 3.48 -14.54
C LEU A 77 -13.46 4.94 -14.54
N ASP A 78 -13.80 5.47 -15.72
CA ASP A 78 -14.30 6.84 -15.84
C ASP A 78 -15.69 6.90 -15.20
N TYR A 79 -15.77 7.52 -14.02
CA TYR A 79 -17.06 7.78 -13.37
C TYR A 79 -17.77 8.87 -14.17
N LYS A 80 -18.82 8.51 -14.91
CA LYS A 80 -19.69 9.50 -15.53
C LYS A 80 -20.48 10.20 -14.42
N PRO A 81 -20.37 11.53 -14.26
CA PRO A 81 -21.30 12.24 -13.41
C PRO A 81 -22.72 12.08 -13.97
N VAL A 82 -23.69 11.86 -13.07
CA VAL A 82 -25.13 11.79 -13.38
C VAL A 82 -25.70 13.15 -13.76
#